data_AF-A0A7S1PL13-F1
#
_entry.id   AF-A0A7S1PL13-F1
#
_cell.length_a   1.000
_cell.length_b   1.000
_cell.length_c   1.000
_cell.angle_alpha   90.00
_cell.angle_beta   90.00
_cell.angle_gamma   90.00
#
_symmetry.space_group_name_H-M   'P 1'
#
loop_
_entity.id
_entity.type
_entity.pdbx_description
1 polymer ?
#
loop_
_entity_poly.entity_id
_entity_poly.type
_entity_poly.pdbx_seq_one_letter_code
_entity_poly.pdbx_strand_id
1 'polypeptide(L)'
;GLGCSRDPEIARRCAELTAVESRATGVHWVFAPALSVVQDIRWGRSYEAFSDDFDLVLQMGVAAVQGYQANHTVACIKHWIGDGATAFCSGSHAFDQGDCPLSEQELRKTHMRPYVACLRAGAQTVMASFSSVKGEKMHGHKRWLTEVLKDELGFDGIVVSDWAAVDQLAPREKWQDALVKAVNGGIDMVMLPGVVSSGHHSYEEYFQVMQDAVQRGLISQ
;
A
#
# COMPACT_ATOMS: atom_id res chain seq x y z
N GLY A 1 19.64 1.66 2.16
CA GLY A 1 20.70 1.16 1.25
C GLY A 1 20.82 2.01 0.00
N LEU A 2 19.93 1.79 -0.97
CA LEU A 2 19.92 2.54 -2.24
C LEU A 2 19.87 4.06 -2.07
N GLY A 3 19.08 4.59 -1.13
CA GLY A 3 19.01 6.03 -0.88
C GLY A 3 20.35 6.67 -0.50
N CYS A 4 21.28 5.94 0.12
CA CYS A 4 22.61 6.46 0.44
C CYS A 4 23.44 6.80 -0.81
N SER A 5 23.12 6.20 -1.97
CA SER A 5 23.76 6.55 -3.24
C SER A 5 23.35 7.93 -3.75
N ARG A 6 22.13 8.40 -3.37
CA ARG A 6 21.48 9.60 -3.90
C ARG A 6 21.46 9.66 -5.44
N ASP A 7 21.46 8.49 -6.07
CA ASP A 7 21.48 8.33 -7.52
C ASP A 7 20.24 7.54 -7.98
N PRO A 8 19.21 8.24 -8.50
CA PRO A 8 18.01 7.59 -9.03
C PRO A 8 18.31 6.61 -10.17
N GLU A 9 19.39 6.79 -10.92
CA GLU A 9 19.76 5.89 -12.00
C GLU A 9 20.15 4.51 -11.48
N ILE A 10 20.77 4.43 -10.30
CA ILE A 10 21.04 3.15 -9.64
C ILE A 10 19.72 2.45 -9.26
N ALA A 11 18.74 3.20 -8.71
CA ALA A 11 17.42 2.63 -8.39
C ALA A 11 16.69 2.12 -9.64
N ARG A 12 16.74 2.88 -10.74
CA ARG A 12 16.18 2.49 -12.04
C ARG A 12 16.77 1.18 -12.53
N ARG A 13 18.11 1.07 -12.57
CA ARG A 13 18.82 -0.14 -13.03
C ARG A 13 18.55 -1.35 -12.15
N CYS A 14 18.49 -1.17 -10.83
CA CYS A 14 18.07 -2.24 -9.92
C CYS A 14 16.65 -2.72 -10.24
N ALA A 15 15.71 -1.80 -10.46
CA ALA A 15 14.34 -2.15 -10.80
C ALA A 15 14.22 -2.85 -12.17
N GLU A 16 15.00 -2.42 -13.19
CA GLU A 16 15.08 -3.11 -14.48
C GLU A 16 15.56 -4.56 -14.33
N LEU A 17 16.64 -4.78 -13.57
CA LEU A 17 17.17 -6.12 -13.31
C LEU A 17 16.15 -6.98 -12.57
N THR A 18 15.52 -6.45 -11.52
CA THR A 18 14.45 -7.16 -10.80
C THR A 18 13.27 -7.49 -11.72
N ALA A 19 12.90 -6.60 -12.65
CA ALA A 19 11.84 -6.87 -13.61
C ALA A 19 12.21 -8.00 -14.57
N VAL A 20 13.44 -8.01 -15.10
CA VAL A 20 13.95 -9.09 -15.96
C VAL A 20 13.93 -10.43 -15.23
N GLU A 21 14.41 -10.48 -13.99
CA GLU A 21 14.43 -11.69 -13.17
C GLU A 21 13.02 -12.18 -12.81
N SER A 22 12.11 -11.25 -12.46
CA SER A 22 10.71 -11.56 -12.16
C SER A 22 10.00 -12.14 -13.40
N ARG A 23 10.17 -11.49 -14.56
CA ARG A 23 9.62 -11.96 -15.84
C ARG A 23 10.16 -13.33 -16.22
N ALA A 24 11.43 -13.61 -15.97
CA ALA A 24 12.04 -14.91 -16.25
C ALA A 24 11.40 -16.06 -15.44
N THR A 25 10.75 -15.76 -14.31
CA THR A 25 10.01 -16.74 -13.49
C THR A 25 8.49 -16.70 -13.71
N GLY A 26 8.01 -15.93 -14.69
CA GLY A 26 6.58 -15.79 -14.99
C GLY A 26 5.84 -14.82 -14.07
N VAL A 27 6.55 -14.05 -13.24
CA VAL A 27 5.97 -13.01 -12.38
C VAL A 27 5.89 -11.70 -13.16
N HIS A 28 4.67 -11.16 -13.27
CA HIS A 28 4.36 -9.96 -14.06
C HIS A 28 4.06 -8.74 -13.19
N TRP A 29 3.92 -8.91 -11.89
CA TRP A 29 3.51 -7.88 -10.94
C TRP A 29 4.41 -7.94 -9.71
N VAL A 30 5.11 -6.84 -9.43
CA VAL A 30 6.02 -6.73 -8.30
C VAL A 30 5.51 -5.73 -7.27
N PHE A 31 5.58 -6.10 -6.00
CA PHE A 31 5.18 -5.23 -4.89
C PHE A 31 6.30 -4.27 -4.48
N ALA A 32 6.65 -3.38 -5.41
CA ALA A 32 7.70 -2.37 -5.26
C ALA A 32 7.43 -1.17 -6.20
N PRO A 33 7.97 0.02 -5.88
CA PRO A 33 8.84 0.34 -4.72
C PRO A 33 8.08 0.66 -3.42
N ALA A 34 8.78 0.55 -2.29
CA ALA A 34 8.35 1.15 -1.03
C ALA A 34 8.67 2.65 -1.03
N LEU A 35 7.66 3.48 -0.74
CA LEU A 35 7.71 4.94 -0.75
C LEU A 35 7.46 5.53 0.64
N SER A 36 7.53 4.70 1.68
CA SER A 36 7.48 5.14 3.07
C SER A 36 8.57 6.18 3.33
N VAL A 37 8.23 7.28 4.00
CA VAL A 37 9.20 8.30 4.41
C VAL A 37 9.34 8.24 5.91
N VAL A 38 10.48 7.74 6.39
CA VAL A 38 10.64 7.35 7.80
C VAL A 38 10.92 8.57 8.65
N GLN A 39 10.07 8.83 9.64
CA GLN A 39 10.23 9.93 10.60
C GLN A 39 10.66 9.44 12.00
N ASP A 40 10.57 8.13 12.26
CA ASP A 40 11.03 7.51 13.51
C ASP A 40 11.81 6.22 13.22
N ILE A 41 13.13 6.26 13.45
CA ILE A 41 14.04 5.15 13.16
C ILE A 41 13.81 3.90 14.02
N ARG A 42 12.97 3.99 15.06
CA ARG A 42 12.57 2.83 15.87
C ARG A 42 11.59 1.93 15.12
N TRP A 43 11.00 2.41 14.02
CA TRP A 43 10.17 1.59 13.15
C TRP A 43 10.99 0.45 12.54
N GLY A 44 10.58 -0.80 12.79
CA GLY A 44 11.36 -1.99 12.40
C GLY A 44 11.55 -2.16 10.89
N ARG A 45 10.78 -1.43 10.08
CA ARG A 45 10.81 -1.46 8.60
C ARG A 45 11.57 -0.27 8.00
N SER A 46 12.28 0.51 8.82
CA SER A 46 13.02 1.70 8.37
C SER A 46 14.00 1.42 7.22
N TYR A 47 14.53 0.18 7.13
CA TYR A 47 15.47 -0.22 6.08
C TYR A 47 14.81 -0.40 4.70
N GLU A 48 13.48 -0.52 4.63
CA GLU A 48 12.72 -0.66 3.38
C GLU A 48 12.60 0.68 2.63
N ALA A 49 12.66 1.79 3.36
CA ALA A 49 12.56 3.14 2.81
C ALA A 49 13.85 3.59 2.14
N PHE A 50 13.72 4.44 1.12
CA PHE A 50 14.89 5.08 0.52
C PHE A 50 15.52 6.13 1.46
N SER A 51 14.71 6.96 2.13
CA SER A 51 15.17 8.02 3.03
C SER A 51 14.04 8.49 3.95
N ASP A 52 14.41 9.33 4.92
CA ASP A 52 13.57 10.29 5.64
C ASP A 52 13.29 11.60 4.86
N ASP A 53 14.01 11.84 3.75
CA ASP A 53 13.85 13.00 2.87
C ASP A 53 12.82 12.72 1.76
N PHE A 54 11.76 13.54 1.71
CA PHE A 54 10.65 13.39 0.76
C PHE A 54 11.09 13.51 -0.70
N ASP A 55 12.01 14.43 -1.01
CA ASP A 55 12.43 14.70 -2.39
C ASP A 55 13.31 13.58 -2.91
N LEU A 56 14.16 13.00 -2.06
CA LEU A 56 14.96 11.84 -2.40
C LEU A 56 14.08 10.59 -2.60
N VAL A 57 13.12 10.32 -1.71
CA VAL A 57 12.19 9.19 -1.87
C VAL A 57 11.39 9.33 -3.17
N LEU A 58 10.94 10.55 -3.50
CA LEU A 58 10.28 10.86 -4.76
C LEU A 58 11.16 10.51 -5.97
N GLN A 59 12.39 11.01 -6.01
CA GLN A 59 13.30 10.78 -7.15
C GLN A 59 13.62 9.30 -7.33
N MET A 60 13.93 8.59 -6.23
CA MET A 60 14.26 7.17 -6.25
C MET A 60 13.04 6.32 -6.64
N GLY A 61 11.86 6.66 -6.13
CA GLY A 61 10.60 5.97 -6.41
C GLY A 61 10.20 6.06 -7.88
N VAL A 62 10.24 7.27 -8.46
CA VAL A 62 9.92 7.49 -9.89
C VAL A 62 10.84 6.68 -10.78
N ALA A 63 12.14 6.71 -10.49
CA ALA A 63 13.14 5.96 -11.25
C ALA A 63 12.91 4.45 -11.16
N ALA A 64 12.59 3.93 -9.97
CA ALA A 64 12.25 2.52 -9.78
C ALA A 64 10.99 2.10 -10.58
N VAL A 65 9.90 2.89 -10.51
CA VAL A 65 8.66 2.61 -11.28
C VAL A 65 8.95 2.54 -12.78
N GLN A 66 9.72 3.49 -13.31
CA GLN A 66 10.12 3.50 -14.72
C GLN A 66 10.95 2.26 -15.08
N GLY A 67 11.89 1.84 -14.22
CA GLY A 67 12.71 0.65 -14.44
C GLY A 67 11.88 -0.64 -14.50
N TYR A 68 10.92 -0.81 -13.59
CA TYR A 68 10.01 -1.96 -13.61
C TYR A 68 9.18 -2.02 -14.90
N GLN A 69 8.55 -0.90 -15.25
CA GLN A 69 7.58 -0.87 -16.35
C GLN A 69 8.23 -0.82 -17.73
N ALA A 70 9.48 -0.36 -17.85
CA ALA A 70 10.27 -0.47 -19.08
C ALA A 70 10.46 -1.93 -19.53
N ASN A 71 10.38 -2.89 -18.59
CA ASN A 71 10.50 -4.32 -18.85
C ASN A 71 9.16 -5.06 -18.74
N HIS A 72 8.04 -4.34 -18.95
CA HIS A 72 6.69 -4.90 -18.96
C HIS A 72 6.30 -5.66 -17.68
N THR A 73 6.75 -5.14 -16.53
CA THR A 73 6.37 -5.61 -15.19
C THR A 73 5.58 -4.52 -14.49
N VAL A 74 4.39 -4.87 -14.00
CA VAL A 74 3.49 -4.00 -13.25
C VAL A 74 4.14 -3.65 -11.91
N ALA A 75 4.27 -2.36 -11.62
CA ALA A 75 4.79 -1.86 -10.35
C ALA A 75 3.66 -1.56 -9.35
N CYS A 76 3.87 -1.92 -8.08
CA CYS A 76 2.98 -1.55 -6.99
C CYS A 76 3.68 -0.64 -5.99
N ILE A 77 3.30 0.63 -5.98
CA ILE A 77 3.81 1.57 -4.98
C ILE A 77 3.18 1.30 -3.63
N LYS A 78 3.99 1.30 -2.56
CA LYS A 78 3.53 0.90 -1.22
C LYS A 78 4.20 1.67 -0.07
N HIS A 79 3.59 1.81 1.09
CA HIS A 79 2.20 1.49 1.41
C HIS A 79 1.40 2.80 1.59
N TRP A 80 0.39 2.99 0.75
CA TRP A 80 -0.45 4.19 0.74
C TRP A 80 -1.36 4.22 1.96
N ILE A 81 -1.30 5.19 2.89
CA ILE A 81 -0.21 6.13 3.15
C ILE A 81 0.07 6.19 4.67
N GLY A 82 1.21 6.77 5.04
CA GLY A 82 1.48 7.22 6.42
C GLY A 82 2.19 6.20 7.31
N ASP A 83 2.59 5.05 6.77
CA ASP A 83 3.37 4.03 7.47
C ASP A 83 4.69 4.56 8.07
N GLY A 84 5.40 5.41 7.32
CA GLY A 84 6.66 6.01 7.77
C GLY A 84 6.53 7.08 8.89
N ALA A 85 5.31 7.51 9.23
CA ALA A 85 5.05 8.57 10.22
C ALA A 85 4.10 8.14 11.33
N THR A 86 4.00 6.85 11.62
CA THR A 86 3.22 6.38 12.77
C THR A 86 3.85 6.83 14.08
N ALA A 87 3.03 7.23 15.05
CA ALA A 87 3.50 7.58 16.39
C ALA A 87 4.11 6.35 17.09
N PHE A 88 5.19 6.56 17.84
CA PHE A 88 5.79 5.50 18.66
C PHE A 88 4.77 4.90 19.65
N CYS A 89 4.79 3.58 19.83
CA CYS A 89 3.86 2.86 20.71
C CYS A 89 2.36 2.97 20.35
N SER A 90 2.03 3.32 19.10
CA SER A 90 0.62 3.41 18.64
C SER A 90 0.13 2.20 17.86
N GLY A 91 1.00 1.23 17.59
CA GLY A 91 0.71 0.08 16.72
C GLY A 91 0.78 -1.28 17.39
N SER A 92 0.52 -2.32 16.59
CA SER A 92 0.73 -3.71 16.99
C SER A 92 2.19 -3.93 17.40
N HIS A 93 2.39 -4.65 18.49
CA HIS A 93 3.72 -4.90 19.07
C HIS A 93 4.52 -3.62 19.39
N ALA A 94 3.83 -2.50 19.66
CA ALA A 94 4.37 -1.18 20.03
C ALA A 94 5.19 -0.45 18.95
N PHE A 95 5.54 -1.07 17.83
CA PHE A 95 6.53 -0.51 16.91
C PHE A 95 6.13 -0.50 15.43
N ASP A 96 5.07 -1.18 15.02
CA ASP A 96 4.65 -1.24 13.61
C ASP A 96 3.12 -1.19 13.48
N GLN A 97 2.62 -0.80 12.30
CA GLN A 97 1.19 -0.69 11.98
C GLN A 97 0.41 0.29 12.89
N GLY A 98 1.11 1.33 13.34
CA GLY A 98 0.60 2.34 14.26
C GLY A 98 -0.32 3.38 13.63
N ASP A 99 -0.65 4.40 14.42
CA ASP A 99 -1.45 5.54 14.01
C ASP A 99 -0.57 6.72 13.57
N CYS A 100 -0.80 7.21 12.37
CA CYS A 100 -0.19 8.44 11.87
C CYS A 100 -0.96 9.65 12.41
N PRO A 101 -0.32 10.50 13.26
CA PRO A 101 -1.00 11.60 13.92
C PRO A 101 -1.08 12.86 13.04
N LEU A 102 -0.52 12.84 11.83
CA LEU A 102 -0.44 13.99 10.94
C LEU A 102 -1.83 14.43 10.46
N SER A 103 -2.02 15.73 10.28
CA SER A 103 -3.18 16.27 9.58
C SER A 103 -3.14 15.90 8.09
N GLU A 104 -4.31 15.95 7.44
CA GLU A 104 -4.39 15.78 5.98
C GLU A 104 -3.48 16.76 5.24
N GLN A 105 -3.40 18.02 5.70
CA GLN A 105 -2.54 19.04 5.09
C GLN A 105 -1.05 18.67 5.20
N GLU A 106 -0.62 18.17 6.36
CA GLU A 106 0.76 17.72 6.56
C GLU A 106 1.06 16.50 5.68
N LEU A 107 0.21 15.48 5.69
CA LEU A 107 0.36 14.28 4.86
C LEU A 107 0.50 14.63 3.37
N ARG A 108 -0.37 15.52 2.85
CA ARG A 108 -0.32 15.98 1.46
C ARG A 108 0.98 16.71 1.12
N LYS A 109 1.47 17.56 2.03
CA LYS A 109 2.72 18.32 1.86
C LYS A 109 3.99 17.47 2.04
N THR A 110 3.86 16.26 2.55
CA THR A 110 5.00 15.42 2.94
C THR A 110 4.88 14.02 2.33
N HIS A 111 4.31 13.07 3.06
CA HIS A 111 4.27 11.64 2.77
C HIS A 111 3.50 11.27 1.50
N MET A 112 2.59 12.12 1.02
CA MET A 112 1.86 11.90 -0.23
C MET A 112 2.70 12.27 -1.47
N ARG A 113 3.69 13.15 -1.34
CA ARG A 113 4.45 13.70 -2.49
C ARG A 113 5.13 12.61 -3.33
N PRO A 114 5.83 11.61 -2.74
CA PRO A 114 6.46 10.55 -3.54
C PRO A 114 5.44 9.72 -4.32
N TYR A 115 4.28 9.43 -3.72
CA TYR A 115 3.23 8.66 -4.39
C TYR A 115 2.63 9.42 -5.58
N VAL A 116 2.30 10.70 -5.43
CA VAL A 116 1.77 11.51 -6.55
C VAL A 116 2.76 11.53 -7.73
N ALA A 117 4.05 11.64 -7.45
CA ALA A 117 5.07 11.59 -8.48
C ALA A 117 5.17 10.22 -9.17
N CYS A 118 5.10 9.13 -8.41
CA CYS A 118 5.14 7.78 -8.96
C CYS A 118 3.87 7.42 -9.75
N LEU A 119 2.70 7.89 -9.31
CA LEU A 119 1.44 7.78 -10.06
C LEU A 119 1.56 8.51 -11.41
N ARG A 120 2.11 9.74 -11.42
CA ARG A 120 2.39 10.48 -12.67
C ARG A 120 3.44 9.81 -13.56
N ALA A 121 4.36 9.04 -12.96
CA ALA A 121 5.32 8.22 -13.69
C ALA A 121 4.70 6.93 -14.25
N GLY A 122 3.42 6.67 -13.97
CA GLY A 122 2.64 5.59 -14.54
C GLY A 122 2.52 4.35 -13.66
N ALA A 123 2.76 4.44 -12.34
CA ALA A 123 2.55 3.30 -11.43
C ALA A 123 1.12 2.76 -11.56
N GLN A 124 1.00 1.45 -11.77
CA GLN A 124 -0.26 0.81 -12.16
C GLN A 124 -1.06 0.25 -10.97
N THR A 125 -0.40 -0.02 -9.84
CA THR A 125 -1.08 -0.51 -8.64
C THR A 125 -0.59 0.21 -7.38
N VAL A 126 -1.44 0.27 -6.37
CA VAL A 126 -1.15 0.87 -5.07
C VAL A 126 -1.49 -0.14 -3.98
N MET A 127 -0.59 -0.36 -3.03
CA MET A 127 -0.87 -1.21 -1.86
C MET A 127 -1.24 -0.33 -0.67
N ALA A 128 -2.37 -0.61 -0.04
CA ALA A 128 -2.81 0.12 1.15
C ALA A 128 -1.97 -0.24 2.39
N SER A 129 -1.66 0.75 3.22
CA SER A 129 -0.89 0.62 4.47
C SER A 129 -1.63 -0.11 5.58
N PHE A 130 -0.94 -0.92 6.38
CA PHE A 130 -1.51 -1.43 7.65
C PHE A 130 -1.80 -0.32 8.67
N SER A 131 -1.13 0.81 8.56
CA SER A 131 -1.21 1.89 9.52
C SER A 131 -2.56 2.60 9.48
N SER A 132 -2.89 3.24 10.59
CA SER A 132 -4.03 4.15 10.67
C SER A 132 -3.60 5.58 10.34
N VAL A 133 -4.56 6.41 9.92
CA VAL A 133 -4.43 7.87 9.94
C VAL A 133 -5.54 8.40 10.84
N LYS A 134 -5.18 9.15 11.89
CA LYS A 134 -6.13 9.70 12.86
C LYS A 134 -7.09 8.65 13.45
N GLY A 135 -6.56 7.46 13.74
CA GLY A 135 -7.27 6.35 14.36
C GLY A 135 -8.02 5.43 13.38
N GLU A 136 -8.17 5.80 12.11
CA GLU A 136 -8.85 4.97 11.11
C GLU A 136 -7.85 4.15 10.28
N LYS A 137 -8.04 2.82 10.25
CA LYS A 137 -7.22 1.89 9.47
C LYS A 137 -7.37 2.14 7.97
N MET A 138 -6.24 2.25 7.27
CA MET A 138 -6.19 2.65 5.88
C MET A 138 -6.94 1.70 4.94
N HIS A 139 -6.94 0.38 5.18
CA HIS A 139 -7.67 -0.60 4.35
C HIS A 139 -9.18 -0.39 4.28
N GLY A 140 -9.78 0.40 5.18
CA GLY A 140 -11.19 0.80 5.13
C GLY A 140 -11.39 2.31 5.01
N HIS A 141 -10.34 3.08 4.74
CA HIS A 141 -10.34 4.53 4.87
C HIS A 141 -10.79 5.21 3.56
N LYS A 142 -12.12 5.35 3.39
CA LYS A 142 -12.73 5.89 2.15
C LYS A 142 -12.16 7.23 1.70
N ARG A 143 -11.91 8.14 2.65
CA ARG A 143 -11.27 9.44 2.36
C ARG A 143 -9.97 9.27 1.57
N TRP A 144 -9.03 8.44 2.03
CA TRP A 144 -7.72 8.34 1.41
C TRP A 144 -7.67 7.40 0.20
N LEU A 145 -8.44 6.30 0.22
CA LEU A 145 -8.42 5.30 -0.85
C LEU A 145 -9.34 5.65 -2.02
N THR A 146 -10.50 6.25 -1.77
CA THR A 146 -11.44 6.63 -2.83
C THR A 146 -11.35 8.12 -3.12
N GLU A 147 -11.72 8.98 -2.16
CA GLU A 147 -11.89 10.41 -2.45
C GLU A 147 -10.58 11.11 -2.83
N VAL A 148 -9.47 10.74 -2.20
CA VAL A 148 -8.15 11.32 -2.52
C VAL A 148 -7.45 10.56 -3.63
N LEU A 149 -7.25 9.24 -3.49
CA LEU A 149 -6.46 8.49 -4.46
C LEU A 149 -7.19 8.33 -5.81
N LYS A 150 -8.44 7.87 -5.81
CA LYS A 150 -9.17 7.60 -7.05
C LYS A 150 -9.80 8.87 -7.62
N ASP A 151 -10.57 9.61 -6.81
CA ASP A 151 -11.35 10.75 -7.31
C ASP A 151 -10.49 12.01 -7.53
N GLU A 152 -9.72 12.45 -6.54
CA GLU A 152 -8.93 13.68 -6.63
C GLU A 152 -7.67 13.52 -7.49
N LEU A 153 -6.90 12.44 -7.30
CA LEU A 153 -5.68 12.19 -8.07
C LEU A 153 -5.95 11.49 -9.41
N GLY A 154 -7.17 11.00 -9.63
CA GLY A 154 -7.55 10.32 -10.87
C GLY A 154 -6.88 8.96 -11.06
N PHE A 155 -6.50 8.27 -9.97
CA PHE A 155 -5.89 6.95 -10.08
C PHE A 155 -6.92 5.92 -10.56
N ASP A 156 -6.65 5.33 -11.71
CA ASP A 156 -7.51 4.35 -12.41
C ASP A 156 -6.93 2.92 -12.41
N GLY A 157 -5.85 2.71 -11.67
CA GLY A 157 -5.24 1.39 -11.47
C GLY A 157 -5.89 0.58 -10.34
N ILE A 158 -5.18 -0.44 -9.88
CA ILE A 158 -5.68 -1.37 -8.85
C ILE A 158 -5.17 -0.97 -7.46
N VAL A 159 -6.07 -0.79 -6.50
CA VAL A 159 -5.73 -0.71 -5.08
C VAL A 159 -5.80 -2.11 -4.46
N VAL A 160 -4.66 -2.64 -4.04
CA VAL A 160 -4.56 -3.94 -3.39
C VAL A 160 -4.41 -3.78 -1.87
N SER A 161 -5.02 -4.67 -1.08
CA SER A 161 -4.73 -4.72 0.36
C SER A 161 -3.32 -5.26 0.62
N ASP A 162 -2.81 -5.03 1.81
CA ASP A 162 -1.64 -5.77 2.29
C ASP A 162 -2.11 -7.13 2.86
N TRP A 163 -1.16 -7.97 3.23
CA TRP A 163 -1.35 -9.36 3.62
C TRP A 163 -2.36 -9.53 4.77
N ALA A 164 -3.53 -10.10 4.49
CA ALA A 164 -4.63 -10.30 5.47
C ALA A 164 -5.10 -9.01 6.16
N ALA A 165 -4.76 -7.84 5.64
CA ALA A 165 -4.93 -6.59 6.37
C ALA A 165 -6.40 -6.18 6.54
N VAL A 166 -7.27 -6.65 5.64
CA VAL A 166 -8.72 -6.48 5.75
C VAL A 166 -9.25 -7.06 7.06
N ASP A 167 -8.70 -8.19 7.54
CA ASP A 167 -9.12 -8.81 8.80
C ASP A 167 -8.92 -7.89 10.02
N GLN A 168 -8.08 -6.85 9.93
CA GLN A 168 -7.87 -5.89 11.04
C GLN A 168 -8.96 -4.82 11.15
N LEU A 169 -9.89 -4.73 10.19
CA LEU A 169 -10.94 -3.71 10.19
C LEU A 169 -12.10 -4.02 11.14
N ALA A 170 -12.21 -5.26 11.61
CA ALA A 170 -13.25 -5.70 12.54
C ALA A 170 -12.73 -6.83 13.45
N PRO A 171 -13.39 -7.10 14.59
CA PRO A 171 -13.16 -8.34 15.33
C PRO A 171 -13.38 -9.57 14.44
N ARG A 172 -12.70 -10.67 14.76
CA ARG A 172 -12.68 -11.90 13.96
C ARG A 172 -14.09 -12.46 13.69
N GLU A 173 -15.00 -12.34 14.64
CA GLU A 173 -16.39 -12.80 14.53
C GLU A 173 -17.23 -11.99 13.52
N LYS A 174 -16.71 -10.85 13.06
CA LYS A 174 -17.35 -9.91 12.13
C LYS A 174 -16.49 -9.61 10.91
N TRP A 175 -15.64 -10.55 10.50
CA TRP A 175 -14.75 -10.36 9.35
C TRP A 175 -15.50 -10.07 8.04
N GLN A 176 -16.76 -10.51 7.90
CA GLN A 176 -17.57 -10.16 6.73
C GLN A 176 -17.84 -8.66 6.64
N ASP A 177 -18.06 -7.99 7.79
CA ASP A 177 -18.24 -6.54 7.85
C ASP A 177 -16.94 -5.82 7.45
N ALA A 178 -15.79 -6.40 7.81
CA ALA A 178 -14.48 -5.90 7.41
C ALA A 178 -14.27 -5.94 5.89
N LEU A 179 -14.66 -7.04 5.23
CA LEU A 179 -14.61 -7.13 3.77
C LEU A 179 -15.48 -6.05 3.10
N VAL A 180 -16.73 -5.90 3.55
CA VAL A 180 -17.63 -4.86 3.03
C VAL A 180 -17.04 -3.46 3.23
N LYS A 181 -16.48 -3.19 4.41
CA LYS A 181 -15.83 -1.91 4.71
C LYS A 181 -14.61 -1.67 3.81
N ALA A 182 -13.79 -2.68 3.55
CA ALA A 182 -12.60 -2.55 2.72
C ALA A 182 -12.95 -2.23 1.27
N VAL A 183 -13.88 -2.98 0.67
CA VAL A 183 -14.32 -2.77 -0.72
C VAL A 183 -14.97 -1.41 -0.86
N ASN A 184 -15.92 -1.05 0.02
CA ASN A 184 -16.56 0.27 0.00
C ASN A 184 -15.60 1.43 0.35
N GLY A 185 -14.48 1.12 1.00
CA GLY A 185 -13.38 2.07 1.25
C GLY A 185 -12.57 2.34 -0.01
N GLY A 186 -12.53 1.41 -0.96
CA GLY A 186 -11.83 1.55 -2.24
C GLY A 186 -10.77 0.48 -2.51
N ILE A 187 -10.73 -0.61 -1.76
CA ILE A 187 -9.88 -1.77 -2.10
C ILE A 187 -10.50 -2.52 -3.31
N ASP A 188 -9.69 -2.74 -4.34
CA ASP A 188 -10.08 -3.46 -5.56
C ASP A 188 -9.66 -4.93 -5.53
N MET A 189 -8.58 -5.26 -4.81
CA MET A 189 -8.09 -6.62 -4.67
C MET A 189 -7.69 -6.92 -3.21
N VAL A 190 -8.30 -7.95 -2.62
CA VAL A 190 -7.98 -8.40 -1.27
C VAL A 190 -6.87 -9.46 -1.33
N MET A 191 -5.74 -9.17 -0.69
CA MET A 191 -4.60 -10.08 -0.56
C MET A 191 -4.78 -10.99 0.65
N LEU A 192 -4.94 -12.28 0.38
CA LEU A 192 -5.19 -13.30 1.41
C LEU A 192 -3.99 -14.24 1.58
N PRO A 193 -3.71 -14.70 2.81
CA PRO A 193 -2.66 -15.68 3.09
C PRO A 193 -2.98 -17.09 2.60
N GLY A 194 -4.23 -17.34 2.18
CA GLY A 194 -4.80 -18.67 2.04
C GLY A 194 -5.18 -19.29 3.39
N VAL A 195 -5.76 -20.50 3.37
CA VAL A 195 -6.05 -21.27 4.59
C VAL A 195 -4.74 -21.77 5.18
N VAL A 196 -4.08 -20.92 5.96
CA VAL A 196 -2.94 -21.31 6.79
C VAL A 196 -3.42 -21.41 8.23
N SER A 197 -2.77 -22.27 9.01
CA SER A 197 -3.04 -22.67 10.40
C SER A 197 -3.21 -21.54 11.44
N SER A 198 -3.17 -20.28 11.02
CA SER A 198 -3.30 -19.06 11.83
C SER A 198 -4.73 -18.54 11.96
N GLY A 199 -5.72 -19.23 11.39
CA GLY A 199 -7.14 -18.91 11.60
C GLY A 199 -7.72 -17.82 10.68
N HIS A 200 -7.10 -17.58 9.53
CA HIS A 200 -7.63 -16.75 8.44
C HIS A 200 -8.66 -17.49 7.60
N HIS A 201 -9.45 -16.74 6.84
CA HIS A 201 -10.49 -17.27 5.96
C HIS A 201 -9.93 -17.62 4.57
N SER A 202 -10.52 -18.64 3.95
CA SER A 202 -10.16 -19.07 2.60
C SER A 202 -10.58 -18.03 1.56
N TYR A 203 -9.98 -18.09 0.37
CA TYR A 203 -10.40 -17.21 -0.73
C TYR A 203 -11.83 -17.58 -1.20
N GLU A 204 -12.24 -18.84 -1.08
CA GLU A 204 -13.61 -19.28 -1.37
C GLU A 204 -14.62 -18.66 -0.40
N GLU A 205 -14.31 -18.59 0.90
CA GLU A 205 -15.15 -17.90 1.89
C GLU A 205 -15.28 -16.41 1.55
N TYR A 206 -14.16 -15.74 1.26
CA TYR A 206 -14.15 -14.34 0.83
C TYR A 206 -14.98 -14.10 -0.42
N PHE A 207 -14.89 -15.00 -1.41
CA PHE A 207 -15.67 -14.91 -2.64
C PHE A 207 -17.17 -15.05 -2.38
N GLN A 208 -17.60 -16.02 -1.58
CA GLN A 208 -19.00 -16.20 -1.22
C GLN A 208 -19.56 -14.98 -0.49
N VAL A 209 -18.83 -14.46 0.49
CA VAL A 209 -19.27 -13.28 1.26
C VAL A 209 -19.35 -12.05 0.37
N MET A 210 -18.43 -11.87 -0.58
CA MET A 210 -18.49 -10.77 -1.55
C MET A 210 -19.75 -10.87 -2.43
N GLN A 211 -20.07 -12.06 -2.95
CA GLN A 211 -21.29 -12.28 -3.73
C GLN A 211 -22.56 -11.97 -2.92
N ASP A 212 -22.63 -12.47 -1.68
CA ASP A 212 -23.76 -12.23 -0.78
C ASP A 212 -23.91 -10.73 -0.45
N ALA A 213 -22.78 -10.03 -0.23
CA ALA A 213 -22.78 -8.60 0.05
C ALA A 213 -23.31 -7.78 -1.13
N VAL A 214 -22.94 -8.13 -2.37
CA VAL A 214 -23.47 -7.49 -3.58
C VAL A 214 -24.96 -7.78 -3.73
N GLN A 215 -25.40 -9.03 -3.57
CA GLN A 215 -26.82 -9.40 -3.66
C GLN A 215 -27.69 -8.68 -2.63
N ARG A 216 -27.13 -8.42 -1.44
CA ARG A 216 -27.82 -7.69 -0.35
C ARG A 216 -27.71 -6.17 -0.47
N GLY A 217 -27.01 -5.65 -1.49
CA GLY A 217 -26.79 -4.21 -1.69
C GLY A 217 -25.85 -3.57 -0.66
N LEU A 218 -25.02 -4.37 0.01
CA LEU A 218 -23.99 -3.89 0.94
C LEU A 218 -22.73 -3.40 0.21
N ILE A 219 -22.47 -3.96 -0.98
CA ILE A 219 -21.46 -3.51 -1.95
C ILE A 219 -22.21 -3.23 -3.26
N SER A 220 -21.93 -2.11 -3.92
CA SER A 220 -22.54 -1.80 -5.22
C SER A 220 -21.98 -2.70 -6.32
N GLN A 221 -22.80 -2.99 -7.34
CA GLN A 221 -22.35 -3.67 -8.57
C GLN A 221 -21.39 -2.82 -9.38
#